data_AF-A0A6G1X091-F1
#
_entry.id   AF-A0A6G1X091-F1
#
_cell.length_a   1.000
_cell.length_b   1.000
_cell.length_c   1.000
_cell.angle_alpha   90.00
_cell.angle_beta   90.00
_cell.angle_gamma   90.00
#
_symmetry.space_group_name_H-M   'P 1'
#
loop_
_entity.id
_entity.type
_entity.pdbx_description
1 polymer ?
#
loop_
_entity_poly.entity_id
_entity_poly.type
_entity_poly.pdbx_seq_one_letter_code
_entity_poly.pdbx_strand_id
1 'polypeptide(L)'
;MEGRGVADRILALAYGNHPKSASLKPEALKVLRALREQGTMSIEQLMGVLELNQDSSAGRKHFYILMRPLRETGMISTRRVGGKTSYYLSYDGFSQFLREIRKEAEYWLTPEGSRERV
;
A
#
# COMPACT_ATOMS: atom_id res chain seq x y z
N MET A 1 16.16 -10.03 -13.35
CA MET A 1 16.02 -8.56 -13.28
C MET A 1 14.57 -8.06 -13.35
N GLU A 2 13.61 -8.85 -13.84
CA GLU A 2 12.21 -8.42 -14.07
C GLU A 2 11.41 -8.05 -12.81
N GLY A 3 11.67 -8.72 -11.67
CA GLY A 3 10.91 -8.49 -10.44
C GLY A 3 11.09 -7.12 -9.79
N ARG A 4 12.18 -6.40 -10.06
CA ARG A 4 12.39 -5.03 -9.52
C ARG A 4 11.49 -4.01 -10.23
N GLY A 5 11.35 -4.10 -11.55
CA GLY A 5 10.53 -3.17 -12.32
C GLY A 5 9.04 -3.25 -11.99
N VAL A 6 8.53 -4.44 -11.67
CA VAL A 6 7.12 -4.60 -11.26
C VAL A 6 6.88 -4.00 -9.87
N ALA A 7 7.78 -4.27 -8.91
CA ALA A 7 7.66 -3.72 -7.56
C ALA A 7 7.70 -2.18 -7.56
N ASP A 8 8.59 -1.58 -8.36
CA ASP A 8 8.70 -0.11 -8.45
C ASP A 8 7.43 0.54 -9.02
N ARG A 9 6.78 -0.10 -10.02
CA ARG A 9 5.49 0.38 -10.56
C ARG A 9 4.38 0.31 -9.52
N ILE A 10 4.30 -0.80 -8.79
CA ILE A 10 3.32 -0.96 -7.71
C ILE A 10 3.56 0.11 -6.63
N LEU A 11 4.80 0.28 -6.17
CA LEU A 11 5.14 1.28 -5.17
C LEU A 11 4.95 2.72 -5.67
N ALA A 12 5.07 2.98 -6.98
CA ALA A 12 4.73 4.27 -7.55
C ALA A 12 3.23 4.57 -7.46
N LEU A 13 2.35 3.56 -7.52
CA LEU A 13 0.91 3.75 -7.29
C LEU A 13 0.62 4.19 -5.85
N ALA A 14 1.33 3.63 -4.86
CA ALA A 14 1.14 3.98 -3.46
C ALA A 14 1.78 5.31 -3.06
N TYR A 15 3.02 5.56 -3.48
CA TYR A 15 3.81 6.69 -2.97
C TYR A 15 4.01 7.81 -3.99
N GLY A 16 3.60 7.62 -5.25
CA GLY A 16 3.85 8.58 -6.32
C GLY A 16 5.34 8.81 -6.58
N ASN A 17 5.65 9.99 -7.11
CA ASN A 17 7.00 10.39 -7.51
C ASN A 17 7.57 11.57 -6.71
N HIS A 18 6.81 12.12 -5.74
CA HIS A 18 7.31 13.21 -4.91
C HIS A 18 8.47 12.72 -4.01
N PRO A 19 9.60 13.46 -3.90
CA PRO A 19 10.81 12.98 -3.22
C PRO A 19 10.59 12.45 -1.81
N LYS A 20 9.78 13.15 -1.00
CA LYS A 20 9.46 12.75 0.39
C LYS A 20 8.71 11.43 0.50
N SER A 21 7.88 11.10 -0.48
CA SER A 21 7.11 9.85 -0.50
C SER A 21 7.93 8.75 -1.16
N ALA A 22 8.71 9.09 -2.20
CA ALA A 22 9.59 8.17 -2.88
C ALA A 22 10.68 7.58 -1.96
N SER A 23 11.16 8.35 -0.98
CA SER A 23 12.13 7.87 0.01
C SER A 23 11.59 6.73 0.88
N LEU A 24 10.27 6.53 0.97
CA LEU A 24 9.65 5.47 1.75
C LEU A 24 9.57 4.14 0.97
N LYS A 25 9.74 4.15 -0.35
CA LYS A 25 9.60 2.97 -1.21
C LYS A 25 10.51 1.79 -0.80
N PRO A 26 11.79 1.99 -0.43
CA PRO A 26 12.65 0.88 0.00
C PRO A 26 12.13 0.16 1.25
N GLU A 27 11.65 0.91 2.24
CA GLU A 27 11.06 0.36 3.47
C GLU A 27 9.72 -0.31 3.21
N ALA A 28 8.89 0.29 2.36
CA ALA A 28 7.62 -0.30 1.93
C ALA A 28 7.84 -1.64 1.23
N LEU A 29 8.89 -1.75 0.41
CA LEU A 29 9.27 -3.00 -0.23
C LEU A 29 9.66 -4.07 0.79
N LYS A 30 10.36 -3.71 1.87
CA LYS A 30 10.67 -4.65 2.96
C LYS A 30 9.39 -5.19 3.59
N VAL A 31 8.43 -4.32 3.89
CA VAL A 31 7.11 -4.72 4.44
C VAL A 31 6.37 -5.65 3.50
N LEU A 32 6.24 -5.30 2.22
CA LEU A 32 5.52 -6.12 1.25
C LEU A 32 6.17 -7.50 1.07
N ARG A 33 7.50 -7.58 1.11
CA ARG A 33 8.22 -8.87 1.09
C ARG A 33 7.97 -9.69 2.35
N ALA A 34 8.09 -9.07 3.52
CA ALA A 34 7.82 -9.75 4.78
C ALA A 34 6.39 -10.31 4.83
N LEU A 35 5.38 -9.52 4.43
CA LEU A 35 3.99 -9.98 4.35
C LEU A 35 3.78 -11.06 3.27
N ARG A 36 4.50 -11.01 2.15
CA ARG A 36 4.46 -12.07 1.14
C ARG A 36 5.01 -13.39 1.67
N GLU A 37 6.09 -13.34 2.42
CA GLU A 37 6.82 -14.51 2.90
C GLU A 37 6.19 -15.11 4.17
N GLN A 38 5.76 -14.26 5.10
CA GLN A 38 5.25 -14.67 6.42
C GLN A 38 3.72 -14.60 6.53
N GLY A 39 3.04 -14.01 5.54
CA GLY A 39 1.59 -13.85 5.53
C GLY A 39 1.12 -12.71 6.43
N THR A 40 0.33 -13.04 7.45
CA THR A 40 -0.25 -12.04 8.36
C THR A 40 0.72 -11.69 9.48
N MET A 41 1.00 -10.40 9.69
CA MET A 41 1.97 -9.93 10.69
C MET A 41 1.38 -8.84 11.58
N SER A 42 1.77 -8.80 12.86
CA SER A 42 1.38 -7.75 13.80
C SER A 42 2.18 -6.46 13.60
N ILE A 43 1.77 -5.39 14.28
CA ILE A 43 2.53 -4.12 14.31
C ILE A 43 3.94 -4.37 14.83
N GLU A 44 4.08 -5.09 15.94
CA GLU A 44 5.37 -5.35 16.59
C GLU A 44 6.33 -6.10 15.65
N GLN A 45 5.82 -7.10 14.92
CA GLN A 45 6.63 -7.85 13.94
C GLN A 45 7.07 -6.97 12.77
N LEU A 46 6.18 -6.13 12.23
CA LEU A 46 6.52 -5.24 11.12
C LEU A 46 7.44 -4.08 11.53
N MET A 47 7.28 -3.55 12.74
CA MET A 47 8.24 -2.58 13.28
C MET A 47 9.63 -3.20 13.46
N GLY A 48 9.70 -4.49 13.83
CA GLY A 48 10.96 -5.25 13.83
C GLY A 48 11.60 -5.37 12.45
N VAL A 49 10.81 -5.69 11.40
CA VAL A 49 11.29 -5.72 10.00
C VAL A 49 11.86 -4.38 9.54
N LEU A 50 11.30 -3.28 10.06
CA LEU A 50 11.70 -1.92 9.73
C LEU A 50 12.79 -1.37 10.65
N GLU A 51 13.25 -2.16 11.63
CA GLU A 51 14.24 -1.75 12.64
C GLU A 51 13.80 -0.48 13.41
N LEU A 52 12.49 -0.32 13.62
CA LEU A 52 11.90 0.82 14.31
C LEU A 52 11.71 0.54 15.80
N ASN A 53 12.05 1.51 16.64
CA ASN A 53 11.76 1.45 18.07
C ASN A 53 10.26 1.68 18.33
N GLN A 54 9.57 0.63 18.77
CA GLN A 54 8.14 0.63 19.10
C GLN A 54 7.75 1.52 20.29
N ASP A 55 8.67 1.73 21.22
CA ASP A 55 8.43 2.53 22.42
C ASP A 55 8.58 4.03 22.14
N SER A 56 9.31 4.37 21.07
CA SER A 56 9.48 5.75 20.62
C SER A 56 8.25 6.28 19.87
N SER A 57 7.84 7.52 20.18
CA SER A 57 6.78 8.21 19.45
C SER A 57 7.13 8.41 17.98
N ALA A 58 8.39 8.73 17.69
CA ALA A 58 8.90 8.91 16.33
C ALA A 58 8.83 7.63 15.49
N GLY A 59 9.24 6.48 16.05
CA GLY A 59 9.17 5.19 15.38
C GLY A 59 7.74 4.77 15.05
N ARG A 60 6.81 4.94 16.00
CA ARG A 60 5.38 4.70 15.74
C ARG A 60 4.82 5.62 14.67
N LYS A 61 5.14 6.92 14.72
CA LYS A 61 4.70 7.89 13.70
C LYS A 61 5.22 7.50 12.32
N HIS A 62 6.50 7.17 12.21
CA HIS A 62 7.12 6.74 10.96
C HIS A 62 6.44 5.48 10.40
N PHE A 63 6.19 4.48 11.25
CA PHE A 63 5.44 3.29 10.87
C PHE A 63 4.08 3.63 10.23
N TYR A 64 3.27 4.48 10.87
CA TYR A 64 1.97 4.84 10.31
C TYR A 64 2.06 5.67 9.02
N ILE A 65 3.06 6.55 8.90
CA ILE A 65 3.33 7.29 7.66
C ILE A 65 3.65 6.33 6.53
N LEU A 66 4.49 5.33 6.78
CA LEU A 66 4.85 4.30 5.80
C LEU A 66 3.64 3.45 5.42
N MET A 67 2.88 2.95 6.38
CA MET A 67 1.83 1.95 6.15
C MET A 67 0.56 2.54 5.54
N ARG A 68 0.28 3.83 5.76
CA ARG A 68 -0.96 4.47 5.33
C ARG A 68 -1.18 4.40 3.81
N PRO A 69 -0.22 4.78 2.94
CA PRO A 69 -0.43 4.72 1.48
C PRO A 69 -0.66 3.30 0.96
N LEU A 70 0.01 2.29 1.53
CA LEU A 70 -0.20 0.88 1.17
C LEU A 70 -1.63 0.42 1.48
N ARG A 71 -2.21 0.92 2.58
CA ARG A 71 -3.60 0.60 2.96
C ARG A 71 -4.60 1.36 2.09
N GLU A 72 -4.35 2.65 1.83
CA GLU A 72 -5.24 3.49 1.01
C GLU A 72 -5.30 3.03 -0.45
N THR A 73 -4.21 2.43 -0.97
CA THR A 73 -4.18 1.80 -2.30
C THR A 73 -4.65 0.34 -2.30
N GLY A 74 -5.16 -0.15 -1.17
CA GLY A 74 -5.67 -1.52 -1.05
C GLY A 74 -4.62 -2.63 -1.11
N MET A 75 -3.31 -2.31 -1.21
CA MET A 75 -2.24 -3.32 -1.28
C MET A 75 -2.12 -4.15 -0.01
N ILE A 76 -2.41 -3.54 1.14
CA ILE A 76 -2.49 -4.22 2.43
C ILE A 76 -3.84 -3.98 3.09
N SER A 77 -4.28 -4.93 3.90
CA SER A 77 -5.48 -4.82 4.71
C SER A 77 -5.18 -5.26 6.14
N THR A 78 -6.12 -4.96 7.04
CA THR A 78 -5.98 -5.29 8.47
C THR A 78 -7.08 -6.23 8.92
N ARG A 79 -6.78 -7.04 9.94
CA ARG A 79 -7.74 -7.87 10.66
C ARG A 79 -7.40 -7.86 12.15
N ARG A 80 -8.38 -8.19 12.99
CA ARG A 80 -8.14 -8.42 14.42
C ARG A 80 -7.74 -9.88 14.64
N VAL A 81 -6.63 -10.09 15.34
CA VAL A 81 -6.17 -11.41 15.79
C VAL A 81 -5.81 -11.29 17.26
N GLY A 82 -6.52 -12.02 18.14
CA GLY A 82 -6.29 -11.96 19.59
C GLY A 82 -6.41 -10.54 20.17
N GLY A 83 -7.37 -9.74 19.68
CA GLY A 83 -7.54 -8.34 20.11
C GLY A 83 -6.53 -7.35 19.54
N LYS A 84 -5.50 -7.80 18.81
CA LYS A 84 -4.48 -6.95 18.18
C LYS A 84 -4.74 -6.77 16.69
N THR A 85 -4.23 -5.67 16.14
CA THR A 85 -4.28 -5.39 14.70
C THR A 85 -3.14 -6.12 14.00
N SER A 86 -3.47 -6.89 12.97
CA SER A 86 -2.50 -7.54 12.10
C SER A 86 -2.75 -7.14 10.64
N TYR A 87 -1.68 -7.08 9.86
CA TYR A 87 -1.63 -6.67 8.47
C TYR A 87 -1.37 -7.88 7.57
N TYR A 88 -1.92 -7.84 6.36
CA TYR A 88 -1.70 -8.87 5.33
C TYR A 88 -1.81 -8.23 3.93
N LEU A 89 -1.23 -8.87 2.92
CA LEU A 89 -1.40 -8.45 1.52
C LEU A 89 -2.84 -8.69 1.08
N SER A 90 -3.45 -7.71 0.41
CA SER A 90 -4.85 -7.79 -0.02
C SER A 90 -4.97 -7.72 -1.54
N TYR A 91 -5.20 -8.88 -2.16
CA TYR A 91 -5.44 -8.94 -3.61
C TYR A 91 -6.78 -8.29 -3.98
N ASP A 92 -7.83 -8.56 -3.21
CA ASP A 92 -9.15 -8.01 -3.44
C ASP A 92 -9.17 -6.49 -3.26
N GLY A 93 -8.51 -5.99 -2.21
CA GLY A 93 -8.35 -4.57 -1.96
C GLY A 93 -7.62 -3.88 -3.10
N PHE A 94 -6.49 -4.43 -3.55
CA PHE A 94 -5.73 -3.88 -4.67
C PHE A 94 -6.52 -3.94 -5.99
N SER A 95 -7.25 -5.02 -6.24
CA SER A 95 -8.09 -5.17 -7.43
C SER A 95 -9.25 -4.16 -7.45
N GLN A 96 -9.86 -3.89 -6.30
CA GLN A 96 -10.89 -2.87 -6.15
C GLN A 96 -10.31 -1.46 -6.40
N PHE A 97 -9.14 -1.17 -5.85
CA PHE A 97 -8.44 0.11 -6.10
C PHE A 97 -8.18 0.33 -7.60
N LEU A 98 -7.66 -0.66 -8.32
CA LEU A 98 -7.45 -0.54 -9.76
C LEU A 98 -8.76 -0.34 -10.54
N ARG A 99 -9.85 -0.97 -10.09
CA ARG A 99 -11.18 -0.79 -10.69
C ARG A 99 -11.68 0.64 -10.50
N GLU A 100 -11.44 1.26 -9.35
CA GLU A 100 -11.83 2.65 -9.08
C GLU A 100 -11.02 3.63 -9.94
N ILE A 101 -9.70 3.45 -10.04
CA ILE A 101 -8.85 4.23 -10.96
C ILE A 101 -9.38 4.13 -12.39
N ARG A 102 -9.72 2.91 -12.82
CA ARG A 102 -10.24 2.69 -14.17
C ARG A 102 -11.54 3.46 -14.41
N LYS A 103 -12.49 3.40 -13.49
CA LYS A 103 -13.77 4.12 -13.59
C LYS A 103 -13.57 5.63 -13.67
N GLU A 104 -12.66 6.16 -12.86
CA GLU A 104 -12.34 7.59 -12.88
C GLU A 104 -11.69 8.00 -14.21
N ALA A 105 -10.73 7.20 -14.70
CA ALA A 105 -10.13 7.42 -16.01
C ALA A 105 -11.18 7.38 -17.13
N GLU A 106 -12.10 6.40 -17.10
CA GLU A 106 -13.21 6.29 -18.05
C GLU A 106 -14.10 7.55 -18.03
N TYR A 107 -14.41 8.10 -16.84
CA TYR A 107 -15.16 9.35 -16.71
C TYR A 107 -14.49 10.51 -17.46
N TRP A 108 -13.18 10.70 -17.28
CA TRP A 108 -12.42 11.80 -17.89
C TRP A 108 -12.14 11.61 -19.37
N LEU A 109 -12.02 10.36 -19.82
CA LEU A 109 -11.75 10.03 -21.22
C LEU A 109 -13.02 10.00 -22.08
N THR A 110 -14.21 9.99 -21.48
CA THR A 110 -15.47 10.01 -22.21
C THR A 110 -15.82 11.45 -22.60
N PRO A 111 -15.91 11.79 -23.90
CA PRO A 111 -16.30 13.11 -24.36
C PRO A 111 -17.70 13.49 -23.85
N GLU A 112 -17.91 14.75 -23.45
CA GLU A 112 -19.15 15.23 -22.83
C GLU A 112 -20.42 15.00 -23.68
N GLY A 113 -20.30 14.81 -25.00
CA GLY A 113 -21.42 14.51 -25.91
C GLY A 113 -21.78 13.02 -26.09
N SER A 114 -21.06 12.10 -25.43
CA SER A 114 -21.28 10.64 -25.57
C SER A 114 -22.34 10.09 -24.63
N ARG A 115 -22.83 10.90 -23.69
CA ARG A 115 -23.75 10.48 -22.61
C ARG A 115 -25.23 10.52 -23.01
N GLU A 116 -25.56 11.04 -24.19
CA GLU A 116 -26.96 11.23 -24.64
C GLU A 116 -27.55 10.11 -25.50
N ARG A 117 -26.92 8.92 -25.60
CA ARG A 117 -27.52 7.79 -26.33
C ARG A 117 -27.46 6.49 -25.55
N VAL A 118 -28.35 6.37 -24.56
CA VAL A 118 -28.92 5.08 -24.13
C VAL A 118 -30.41 5.26 -23.99
#